data_AF-A0AAQ0CWC2-F1
#
_entry.id   AF-A0AAQ0CWC2-F1
#
_cell.length_a   1.000
_cell.length_b   1.000
_cell.length_c   1.000
_cell.angle_alpha   90.00
_cell.angle_beta   90.00
_cell.angle_gamma   90.00
#
_symmetry.space_group_name_H-M   'P 1'
#
loop_
_entity.id
_entity.type
_entity.pdbx_description
1 polymer ?
#
loop_
_entity_poly.entity_id
_entity_poly.type
_entity_poly.pdbx_seq_one_letter_code
_entity_poly.pdbx_strand_id
1 'polypeptide(L)' 'METRMREPTIGEIDQDGSLSELEKGLLGEALRLLAETRARALELSVEVSRRQGGAAPDVHDFNLPTIIELQRRFGTRLCP' A
#
# COMPACT_ATOMS: atom_id res chain seq x y z
N MET A 1 43.97 -19.97 -1.87
CA MET A 1 43.40 -18.78 -1.19
C MET A 1 42.03 -18.58 -1.79
N GLU A 2 40.99 -19.04 -1.08
CA GLU A 2 39.62 -18.96 -1.57
C GLU A 2 39.03 -17.59 -1.25
N THR A 3 38.57 -16.90 -2.30
CA THR A 3 37.88 -15.62 -2.24
C THR A 3 36.56 -15.83 -1.52
N ARG A 4 36.50 -15.43 -0.24
CA ARG A 4 35.25 -15.39 0.52
C ARG A 4 34.28 -14.44 -0.19
N MET A 5 33.23 -15.02 -0.75
CA MET A 5 32.01 -14.30 -1.14
C MET A 5 31.54 -13.51 0.08
N ARG A 6 31.53 -12.17 -0.03
CA ARG A 6 30.90 -11.30 0.95
C ARG A 6 29.41 -11.62 0.95
N GLU A 7 28.87 -12.06 2.08
CA GLU A 7 27.45 -11.92 2.37
C GLU A 7 27.05 -10.45 2.15
N PRO A 8 25.90 -10.18 1.50
CA PRO A 8 25.36 -8.84 1.52
C PRO A 8 24.94 -8.58 2.97
N THR A 9 25.81 -7.93 3.73
CA THR A 9 25.40 -7.20 4.92
C THR A 9 24.25 -6.33 4.46
N ILE A 10 23.05 -6.56 5.01
CA ILE A 10 21.91 -5.67 4.87
C ILE A 10 22.43 -4.32 5.33
N GLY A 11 22.84 -3.52 4.35
CA GLY A 11 23.58 -2.30 4.53
C GLY A 11 22.72 -1.39 5.37
N GLU A 12 23.29 -0.99 6.50
CA GLU A 12 23.27 0.39 6.99
C GLU A 12 22.22 1.23 6.25
N ILE A 13 21.06 1.34 6.89
CA ILE A 13 20.03 2.34 6.60
C ILE A 13 20.68 3.69 6.86
N ASP A 14 21.44 4.15 5.86
CA ASP A 14 22.12 5.42 5.87
C ASP A 14 21.05 6.51 5.87
N GLN A 15 21.27 7.50 6.73
CA GLN A 15 20.27 8.47 7.13
C GLN A 15 19.95 9.46 6.00
N ASP A 16 18.86 9.18 5.29
CA ASP A 16 17.85 10.16 4.94
C ASP A 16 16.52 9.42 4.80
N GLY A 17 15.55 9.63 5.69
CA GLY A 17 14.29 8.85 5.75
C GLY A 17 13.36 9.04 4.55
N SER A 18 13.88 9.48 3.42
CA SER A 18 13.18 9.71 2.16
C SER A 18 13.39 8.53 1.22
N LEU A 19 12.28 7.97 0.76
CA LEU A 19 12.26 6.95 -0.30
C LEU A 19 12.88 7.51 -1.60
N SER A 20 13.59 6.67 -2.35
CA SER A 20 13.99 6.96 -3.73
C SER A 20 12.76 7.07 -4.64
N GLU A 21 12.91 7.69 -5.82
CA GLU A 21 11.79 7.82 -6.77
C GLU A 21 11.25 6.47 -7.25
N LEU A 22 12.12 5.46 -7.39
CA LEU A 22 11.70 4.10 -7.70
C LEU A 22 10.86 3.51 -6.56
N GLU A 23 11.30 3.66 -5.32
CA GLU A 23 10.57 3.17 -4.15
C GLU A 23 9.23 3.89 -3.96
N LYS A 24 9.17 5.21 -4.20
CA LYS A 24 7.92 5.98 -4.22
C LYS A 24 6.97 5.47 -5.30
N GLY A 25 7.47 5.19 -6.50
CA GLY A 25 6.68 4.63 -7.58
C GLY A 25 6.11 3.25 -7.25
N LEU A 26 6.94 2.35 -6.73
CA LEU A 26 6.53 1.01 -6.28
C LEU A 26 5.52 1.08 -5.12
N LEU A 27 5.74 1.98 -4.17
CA LEU A 27 4.82 2.20 -3.05
C LEU A 27 3.48 2.77 -3.53
N GLY A 28 3.49 3.72 -4.47
CA GLY A 28 2.29 4.27 -5.08
C GLY A 28 1.45 3.19 -5.78
N GLU A 29 2.12 2.32 -6.54
CA GLU A 29 1.46 1.19 -7.21
C GLU A 29 0.91 0.16 -6.21
N ALA A 30 1.69 -0.19 -5.18
CA ALA A 30 1.23 -1.09 -4.11
C ALA A 30 0.00 -0.52 -3.40
N LEU A 31 -0.01 0.78 -3.08
CA LEU A 31 -1.14 1.45 -2.46
C LEU A 31 -2.35 1.53 -3.39
N ARG A 32 -2.15 1.70 -4.71
CA ARG A 32 -3.23 1.65 -5.71
C ARG A 32 -3.90 0.29 -5.75
N LEU A 33 -3.12 -0.77 -5.90
CA LEU A 33 -3.61 -2.15 -5.88
C LEU A 33 -4.31 -2.49 -4.57
N LEU A 34 -3.77 -2.01 -3.45
CA LEU A 34 -4.38 -2.20 -2.14
C LEU A 34 -5.72 -1.46 -2.01
N ALA A 35 -5.81 -0.21 -2.48
CA ALA A 35 -7.05 0.56 -2.48
C ALA A 35 -8.14 -0.14 -3.31
N GLU A 36 -7.81 -0.57 -4.52
CA GLU A 36 -8.73 -1.28 -5.41
C GLU A 36 -9.24 -2.58 -4.80
N THR A 37 -8.33 -3.39 -4.23
CA THR A 37 -8.69 -4.65 -3.60
C THR A 37 -9.59 -4.45 -2.38
N ARG A 38 -9.29 -3.45 -1.55
CA ARG A 38 -10.09 -3.16 -0.35
C ARG A 38 -11.43 -2.50 -0.68
N ALA A 39 -11.50 -1.66 -1.71
CA ALA A 39 -12.77 -1.11 -2.19
C ALA A 39 -13.70 -2.23 -2.67
N ARG A 40 -13.16 -3.19 -3.44
CA ARG A 40 -13.95 -4.34 -3.88
C ARG A 40 -14.38 -5.24 -2.74
N ALA A 41 -13.53 -5.44 -1.74
CA ALA A 41 -13.89 -6.20 -0.54
C ALA A 41 -15.00 -5.50 0.26
N LEU A 42 -14.98 -4.17 0.35
CA LEU A 42 -16.06 -3.37 0.94
C LEU A 42 -17.37 -3.56 0.18
N GLU A 43 -17.37 -3.42 -1.14
CA GLU A 43 -18.56 -3.63 -1.98
C GLU A 43 -19.21 -5.00 -1.74
N LEU A 44 -18.39 -6.06 -1.73
CA LEU A 44 -18.85 -7.41 -1.46
C LEU A 44 -19.39 -7.56 -0.02
N SER A 45 -18.75 -6.94 0.96
CA SER A 45 -19.16 -7.03 2.36
C SER A 45 -20.46 -6.26 2.63
N VAL A 46 -20.66 -5.11 1.97
CA VAL A 46 -21.93 -4.36 1.97
C VAL A 46 -23.04 -5.21 1.34
N GLU A 47 -22.76 -5.86 0.21
CA GLU A 47 -23.73 -6.74 -0.45
C GLU A 47 -24.14 -7.93 0.44
N VAL A 48 -23.17 -8.57 1.11
CA VAL A 48 -23.43 -9.66 2.06
C VAL A 48 -24.26 -9.15 3.25
N SER A 49 -23.89 -8.01 3.84
CA SER A 49 -24.59 -7.43 4.98
C SER A 49 -26.03 -7.07 4.63
N ARG A 50 -26.26 -6.51 3.43
CA ARG A 50 -27.59 -6.21 2.91
C ARG A 50 -28.46 -7.46 2.80
N ARG A 51 -27.90 -8.58 2.33
CA ARG A 51 -28.64 -9.86 2.20
C ARG A 51 -28.93 -10.51 3.54
N GLN A 52 -28.08 -10.30 4.55
CA GLN A 52 -28.23 -10.88 5.88
C GLN A 52 -29.01 -9.99 6.85
N GLY A 53 -29.40 -8.77 6.44
CA GLY A 53 -30.05 -7.80 7.32
C GLY A 53 -29.10 -7.24 8.40
N GLY A 54 -27.79 -7.33 8.18
CA GLY A 54 -26.76 -6.85 9.08
C GLY A 54 -26.40 -5.38 8.84
N ALA A 55 -25.66 -4.79 9.78
CA ALA A 55 -25.06 -3.48 9.59
C ALA A 55 -24.03 -3.53 8.46
N ALA A 56 -24.10 -2.56 7.53
CA ALA A 56 -23.14 -2.47 6.43
C ALA A 56 -21.82 -1.89 6.97
N PRO A 57 -20.66 -2.49 6.62
CA PRO A 57 -19.37 -1.90 6.94
C PRO A 57 -19.15 -0.63 6.13
N ASP A 58 -18.27 0.24 6.62
CA ASP A 58 -17.93 1.51 5.98
C ASP A 58 -16.48 1.53 5.45
N VAL A 59 -16.08 2.68 4.90
CA VAL A 59 -14.75 2.87 4.31
C VAL A 59 -13.61 2.82 5.33
N HIS A 60 -13.88 3.08 6.60
CA HIS A 60 -12.91 3.02 7.70
C HIS A 60 -12.63 1.58 8.12
N ASP A 61 -13.64 0.71 8.10
CA ASP A 61 -13.46 -0.73 8.33
C ASP A 61 -12.46 -1.36 7.33
N PHE A 62 -12.34 -0.75 6.14
CA PHE A 62 -11.42 -1.15 5.09
C PHE A 62 -10.18 -0.24 4.96
N ASN A 63 -9.96 0.69 5.89
CA ASN A 63 -8.80 1.60 5.91
C ASN A 63 -8.59 2.40 4.61
N LEU A 64 -9.64 2.62 3.81
CA LEU A 64 -9.54 3.32 2.53
C LEU A 64 -9.05 4.77 2.70
N PRO A 65 -9.51 5.55 3.69
CA PRO A 65 -9.01 6.92 3.88
C PRO A 65 -7.50 6.97 4.15
N THR A 66 -6.98 6.03 4.95
CA THR A 66 -5.55 5.94 5.25
C THR A 66 -4.75 5.60 4.00
N ILE A 67 -5.23 4.67 3.18
CA ILE A 67 -4.54 4.32 1.92
C ILE A 67 -4.49 5.53 0.99
N ILE A 68 -5.60 6.25 0.81
CA ILE A 68 -5.67 7.44 -0.05
C ILE A 68 -4.71 8.53 0.46
N GLU A 69 -4.64 8.72 1.78
CA GLU A 69 -3.71 9.68 2.37
C GLU A 69 -2.25 9.28 2.13
N LEU A 70 -1.91 8.00 2.27
CA LEU A 70 -0.57 7.49 1.94
C LEU A 70 -0.28 7.66 0.44
N GLN A 71 -1.25 7.41 -0.43
CA GLN A 71 -1.09 7.65 -1.87
C GLN A 71 -0.83 9.12 -2.18
N ARG A 72 -1.48 10.06 -1.49
CA ARG A 72 -1.22 11.50 -1.66
C ARG A 72 0.20 11.87 -1.22
N ARG A 73 0.69 11.26 -0.15
CA ARG A 73 2.03 11.54 0.41
C ARG A 73 3.16 10.98 -0.43
N PHE A 74 2.98 9.77 -0.97
CA PHE A 74 4.03 9.04 -1.69
C PHE A 74 3.83 9.03 -3.22
N GLY A 75 2.61 9.29 -3.69
CA GLY A 75 2.26 9.37 -5.11
C GLY A 75 2.60 10.74 -5.70
N THR A 76 3.88 11.08 -5.76
CA THR A 76 4.33 12.13 -6.68
C THR A 76 4.37 11.58 -8.10
N ARG A 77 3.31 11.89 -8.86
CA ARG A 77 3.16 11.90 -10.33
C ARG A 77 3.30 10.57 -11.08
N LEU A 78 2.17 9.89 -11.24
CA LEU A 78 1.79 9.31 -12.53
C LEU A 78 0.51 10.02 -13.02
N CYS A 79 0.66 11.27 -13.44
CA CYS A 79 -0.25 11.86 -14.43
C CYS A 79 0.55 11.92 -15.74
N PRO A 80 0.07 11.34 -16.85
CA PRO A 80 0.54 11.72 -18.18
C PRO A 80 0.22 13.19 -18.47
#